data_AF-A0A1F6KLF0-F1
#
_entry.id   AF-A0A1F6KLF0-F1
#
_cell.length_a   1.000
_cell.length_b   1.000
_cell.length_c   1.000
_cell.angle_alpha   90.00
_cell.angle_beta   90.00
_cell.angle_gamma   90.00
#
_symmetry.space_group_name_H-M   'P 1'
#
loop_
_entity.id
_entity.type
_entity.pdbx_description
1 polymer ?
#
loop_
_entity_poly.entity_id
_entity_poly.type
_entity_poly.pdbx_seq_one_letter_code
_entity_poly.pdbx_strand_id
1 'polypeptide(L)'
;MQIYKNNQNISSRLRINNKKLFLAFGVLITLIIIIASLIFIFNDVAFEKVLNRKTEAFISQVDKIVKEESGAENTPEGIQNIYNILEDSSTSKEEKYQSLQKLSFYFSDAYSQTHDPKFKDYSINVIGKYAEENFPSLYNPTDFDMACADPVCGQELTPEIKDILDLIKNSDMANIEKRVIVFNLEVAGYMPEDQIDYRGSIFSMSYFDLISTANPTASRAAKLLKDYAESKYNLDITIIY
;
A
#
# COMPACT_ATOMS: atom_id res chain seq x y z
N MET A 1 -39.63 77.02 4.84
CA MET A 1 -38.47 76.66 3.98
C MET A 1 -37.20 76.24 4.76
N GLN A 2 -37.11 76.38 6.09
CA GLN A 2 -35.93 75.96 6.88
C GLN A 2 -35.88 74.47 7.25
N ILE A 3 -37.03 73.78 7.33
CA ILE A 3 -37.10 72.36 7.74
C ILE A 3 -36.45 71.42 6.69
N TYR A 4 -36.55 71.76 5.40
CA TYR A 4 -35.98 70.95 4.31
C TYR A 4 -34.44 70.95 4.28
N LYS A 5 -33.78 72.04 4.70
CA LYS A 5 -32.31 72.11 4.74
C LYS A 5 -31.72 71.28 5.89
N ASN A 6 -32.45 71.10 6.99
CA ASN A 6 -31.95 70.33 8.14
C ASN A 6 -31.95 68.82 7.86
N ASN A 7 -32.95 68.30 7.13
CA ASN A 7 -33.02 66.89 6.75
C ASN A 7 -31.94 66.48 5.74
N GLN A 8 -31.51 67.36 4.83
CA GLN A 8 -30.40 67.05 3.91
C GLN A 8 -29.06 66.89 4.65
N ASN A 9 -28.82 67.66 5.71
CA ASN A 9 -27.58 67.62 6.48
C ASN A 9 -27.46 66.38 7.40
N ILE A 10 -28.60 65.85 7.87
CA ILE A 10 -28.64 64.60 8.64
C ILE A 10 -28.42 63.40 7.71
N SER A 11 -29.03 63.40 6.53
CA SER A 11 -28.85 62.31 5.55
C SER A 11 -27.40 62.20 5.05
N SER A 12 -26.71 63.33 4.84
CA SER A 12 -25.32 63.35 4.37
C SER A 12 -24.34 62.87 5.44
N ARG A 13 -24.54 63.24 6.71
CA ARG A 13 -23.73 62.75 7.85
C ARG A 13 -23.91 61.25 8.10
N LEU A 14 -25.14 60.74 8.03
CA LEU A 14 -25.42 59.29 8.11
C LEU A 14 -24.74 58.50 6.98
N ARG A 15 -24.75 59.03 5.75
CA ARG A 15 -24.12 58.41 4.58
C ARG A 15 -22.59 58.35 4.69
N ILE A 16 -21.96 59.38 5.25
CA ILE A 16 -20.50 59.44 5.46
C ILE A 16 -20.06 58.49 6.58
N ASN A 17 -20.82 58.40 7.68
CA ASN A 17 -20.50 57.49 8.79
C ASN A 17 -20.65 56.02 8.38
N ASN A 18 -21.67 55.68 7.58
CA ASN A 18 -21.81 54.33 7.04
C ASN A 18 -20.67 53.95 6.10
N LYS A 19 -20.20 54.88 5.24
CA LYS A 19 -19.03 54.61 4.38
C LYS A 19 -17.76 54.33 5.18
N LYS A 20 -17.50 55.09 6.25
CA LYS A 20 -16.35 54.85 7.14
C LYS A 20 -16.46 53.52 7.88
N LEU A 21 -17.67 53.15 8.32
CA LEU A 21 -17.94 51.87 8.98
C LEU A 21 -17.72 50.69 8.01
N PHE A 22 -18.22 50.78 6.78
CA PHE A 22 -17.99 49.78 5.73
C PHE A 22 -16.50 49.64 5.38
N LEU A 23 -15.76 50.76 5.31
CA LEU A 23 -14.32 50.76 5.08
C LEU A 23 -13.56 50.09 6.24
N ALA A 24 -13.94 50.39 7.48
CA ALA A 24 -13.35 49.77 8.67
C ALA A 24 -13.61 48.26 8.74
N PHE A 25 -14.84 47.81 8.43
CA PHE A 25 -15.17 46.38 8.34
C PHE A 25 -14.43 45.67 7.20
N GLY A 26 -14.31 46.32 6.04
CA GLY A 26 -13.55 45.78 4.91
C GLY A 26 -12.07 45.57 5.26
N VAL A 27 -11.44 46.56 5.91
CA VAL A 27 -10.06 46.44 6.39
C VAL A 27 -9.93 45.31 7.42
N LEU A 28 -10.88 45.20 8.36
CA LEU A 28 -10.87 44.13 9.38
C LEU A 28 -10.93 42.73 8.74
N ILE A 29 -11.84 42.51 7.77
CA ILE A 29 -11.99 41.23 7.08
C ILE A 29 -10.71 40.88 6.31
N THR A 30 -10.12 41.84 5.60
CA THR A 30 -8.86 41.62 4.88
C THR A 30 -7.73 41.23 5.85
N LEU A 31 -7.67 41.87 7.03
CA LEU A 31 -6.68 41.56 8.06
C LEU A 31 -6.86 40.14 8.61
N ILE A 32 -8.10 39.70 8.83
CA ILE A 32 -8.42 38.33 9.24
C ILE A 32 -7.97 37.32 8.17
N ILE A 33 -8.25 37.59 6.89
CA ILE A 33 -7.82 36.72 5.78
C ILE A 33 -6.30 36.62 5.72
N ILE A 34 -5.57 37.73 5.85
CA ILE A 34 -4.11 37.74 5.86
C ILE A 34 -3.56 36.92 7.03
N ILE A 35 -4.10 37.11 8.24
CA ILE A 35 -3.68 36.35 9.42
C ILE A 35 -3.96 34.85 9.23
N ALA A 36 -5.15 34.48 8.73
CA ALA A 36 -5.49 33.08 8.49
C ALA A 36 -4.57 32.43 7.44
N SER A 37 -4.28 33.13 6.34
CA SER A 37 -3.33 32.67 5.33
C SER A 37 -1.92 32.51 5.88
N LEU A 38 -1.45 33.45 6.72
CA LEU A 38 -0.15 33.34 7.38
C LEU A 38 -0.10 32.14 8.33
N ILE A 39 -1.13 31.92 9.15
CA ILE A 39 -1.22 30.75 10.04
C ILE A 39 -1.16 29.45 9.22
N PHE A 40 -1.89 29.41 8.10
CA PHE A 40 -1.89 28.24 7.21
C PHE A 40 -0.49 27.97 6.64
N ILE A 41 0.19 28.99 6.12
CA ILE A 41 1.57 28.87 5.59
C ILE A 41 2.56 28.45 6.69
N PHE A 42 2.49 29.06 7.88
CA PHE A 42 3.39 28.71 8.99
C PHE A 42 3.20 27.27 9.46
N ASN A 43 1.95 26.80 9.53
CA ASN A 43 1.65 25.41 9.89
C ASN A 43 2.15 24.44 8.81
N ASP A 44 2.01 24.78 7.53
CA ASP A 44 2.47 23.96 6.41
C ASP A 44 4.00 23.80 6.42
N VAL A 45 4.73 24.91 6.59
CA VAL A 45 6.20 24.89 6.70
C VAL A 45 6.68 24.15 7.95
N ALA A 46 5.99 24.29 9.09
CA ALA A 46 6.32 23.56 10.31
C ALA A 46 6.07 22.05 10.15
N PHE A 47 4.98 21.68 9.48
CA PHE A 47 4.64 20.30 9.17
C PHE A 47 5.69 19.66 8.24
N GLU A 48 6.08 20.34 7.16
CA GLU A 48 7.14 19.86 6.26
C GLU A 48 8.45 19.58 7.00
N LYS A 49 8.89 20.47 7.90
CA LYS A 49 10.12 20.26 8.67
C LYS A 49 10.06 19.04 9.57
N VAL A 50 8.91 18.77 10.18
CA VAL A 50 8.72 17.59 11.03
C VAL A 50 8.69 16.32 10.16
N LEU A 51 7.97 16.37 9.04
CA LEU A 51 7.88 15.28 8.08
C LEU A 51 9.28 14.91 7.54
N ASN A 52 10.07 15.89 7.08
CA ASN A 52 11.40 15.63 6.53
C ASN A 52 12.33 14.94 7.55
N ARG A 53 12.31 15.36 8.82
CA ARG A 53 13.10 14.67 9.87
C ARG A 53 12.63 13.24 10.12
N LYS A 54 11.31 12.99 10.07
CA LYS A 54 10.77 11.64 10.17
C LYS A 54 11.17 10.80 8.95
N THR A 55 11.15 11.38 7.74
CA THR A 55 11.58 10.74 6.50
C THR A 55 13.05 10.33 6.57
N GLU A 56 13.95 11.22 6.98
CA GLU A 56 15.39 10.92 7.11
C GLU A 56 15.65 9.76 8.08
N ALA A 57 15.01 9.78 9.25
CA ALA A 57 15.13 8.72 10.25
C ALA A 57 14.58 7.38 9.75
N PHE A 58 13.44 7.42 9.06
CA PHE A 58 12.82 6.25 8.42
C PHE A 58 13.73 5.65 7.35
N ILE A 59 14.24 6.48 6.42
CA ILE A 59 15.15 6.06 5.36
C ILE A 59 16.42 5.43 5.95
N SER A 60 17.02 6.07 6.96
CA SER A 60 18.21 5.52 7.62
C SER A 60 17.97 4.14 8.23
N GLN A 61 16.80 3.92 8.85
CA GLN A 61 16.44 2.62 9.41
C GLN A 61 16.26 1.56 8.33
N VAL A 62 15.54 1.88 7.24
CA VAL A 62 15.24 0.93 6.16
C VAL A 62 16.49 0.62 5.34
N ASP A 63 17.31 1.62 5.04
CA ASP A 63 18.54 1.49 4.25
C ASP A 63 19.53 0.51 4.87
N LYS A 64 19.63 0.50 6.20
CA LYS A 64 20.46 -0.48 6.92
C LYS A 64 20.08 -1.91 6.57
N ILE A 65 18.78 -2.21 6.54
CA ILE A 65 18.26 -3.56 6.27
C ILE A 65 18.40 -3.91 4.79
N VAL A 66 18.13 -2.96 3.90
CA VAL A 66 18.31 -3.14 2.46
C VAL A 66 19.76 -3.49 2.12
N LYS A 67 20.73 -2.81 2.74
CA LYS A 67 22.16 -3.11 2.55
C LYS A 67 22.57 -4.45 3.14
N GLU A 68 22.07 -4.77 4.33
CA GLU A 68 22.30 -6.08 4.96
C GLU A 68 21.78 -7.23 4.07
N GLU A 69 20.58 -7.08 3.50
CA GLU A 69 19.96 -8.12 2.67
C GLU A 69 20.58 -8.24 1.28
N SER A 70 20.85 -7.11 0.62
CA SER A 70 21.50 -7.13 -0.70
C SER A 70 22.97 -7.53 -0.66
N GLY A 71 23.58 -7.57 0.53
CA GLY A 71 25.02 -7.75 0.71
C GLY A 71 25.85 -6.63 0.07
N ALA A 72 25.21 -5.52 -0.29
CA ALA A 72 25.83 -4.41 -0.99
C ALA A 72 26.32 -3.34 0.00
N GLU A 73 27.50 -2.79 -0.28
CA GLU A 73 28.02 -1.62 0.47
C GLU A 73 27.13 -0.39 0.24
N ASN A 74 26.52 -0.29 -0.94
CA ASN A 74 25.67 0.82 -1.35
C ASN A 74 24.22 0.37 -1.53
N THR A 75 23.30 1.31 -1.34
CA THR A 75 21.87 1.12 -1.57
C THR A 75 21.63 0.79 -3.05
N PRO A 76 20.86 -0.26 -3.37
CA PRO A 76 20.48 -0.56 -4.75
C PRO A 76 19.81 0.64 -5.42
N GLU A 77 20.13 0.92 -6.69
CA GLU A 77 19.68 2.11 -7.41
C GLU A 77 18.15 2.28 -7.40
N GLY A 78 17.41 1.18 -7.56
CA GLY A 78 15.93 1.21 -7.49
C GLY A 78 15.41 1.69 -6.14
N ILE A 79 16.08 1.32 -5.05
CA ILE A 79 15.73 1.77 -3.69
C ILE A 79 16.20 3.21 -3.46
N GLN A 80 17.38 3.59 -3.96
CA GLN A 80 17.85 4.97 -3.87
C GLN A 80 16.88 5.95 -4.56
N ASN A 81 16.30 5.57 -5.69
CA ASN A 81 15.29 6.37 -6.37
C ASN A 81 14.02 6.55 -5.54
N ILE A 82 13.59 5.51 -4.80
CA ILE A 82 12.48 5.61 -3.84
C ILE A 82 12.82 6.62 -2.74
N TYR A 83 14.03 6.56 -2.17
CA TYR A 83 14.46 7.51 -1.14
C TYR A 83 14.46 8.95 -1.63
N ASN A 84 14.98 9.19 -2.84
CA ASN A 84 14.99 10.52 -3.44
C ASN A 84 13.56 11.07 -3.59
N ILE A 85 12.58 10.24 -4.00
CA ILE A 85 11.16 10.63 -4.09
C ILE A 85 10.58 11.00 -2.72
N LEU A 86 10.90 10.22 -1.69
CA LEU A 86 10.38 10.47 -0.33
C LEU A 86 10.92 11.79 0.25
N GLU A 87 12.19 12.10 -0.01
CA GLU A 87 12.87 13.31 0.47
C GLU A 87 12.53 14.58 -0.34
N ASP A 88 12.17 14.46 -1.62
CA ASP A 88 11.87 15.61 -2.47
C ASP A 88 10.57 16.31 -2.07
N SER A 89 10.67 17.57 -1.61
CA SER A 89 9.51 18.38 -1.20
C SER A 89 8.61 18.77 -2.37
N SER A 90 9.08 18.66 -3.61
CA SER A 90 8.28 18.94 -4.81
C SER A 90 7.42 17.76 -5.27
N THR A 91 7.70 16.55 -4.76
CA THR A 91 6.95 15.35 -5.14
C THR A 91 5.59 15.29 -4.44
N SER A 92 4.55 14.87 -5.16
CA SER A 92 3.18 14.79 -4.63
C SER A 92 3.05 13.75 -3.51
N LYS A 93 2.02 13.90 -2.66
CA LYS A 93 1.75 12.94 -1.59
C LYS A 93 1.44 11.55 -2.14
N GLU A 94 0.73 11.50 -3.26
CA GLU A 94 0.38 10.29 -3.98
C GLU A 94 1.62 9.56 -4.50
N GLU A 95 2.57 10.27 -5.11
CA GLU A 95 3.83 9.66 -5.59
C GLU A 95 4.72 9.17 -4.45
N LYS A 96 4.76 9.91 -3.32
CA LYS A 96 5.46 9.45 -2.11
C LYS A 96 4.83 8.18 -1.56
N TYR A 97 3.50 8.15 -1.46
CA TYR A 97 2.76 6.97 -1.02
C TYR A 97 3.00 5.77 -1.94
N GLN A 98 2.92 5.94 -3.26
CA GLN A 98 3.24 4.89 -4.23
C GLN A 98 4.68 4.39 -4.13
N SER A 99 5.62 5.25 -3.75
CA SER A 99 7.01 4.85 -3.55
C SER A 99 7.18 4.00 -2.28
N LEU A 100 6.39 4.25 -1.23
CA LEU A 100 6.31 3.36 -0.07
C LEU A 100 5.71 1.99 -0.43
N GLN A 101 4.70 1.93 -1.32
CA GLN A 101 4.16 0.66 -1.82
C GLN A 101 5.24 -0.14 -2.57
N LYS A 102 6.04 0.51 -3.43
CA LYS A 102 7.16 -0.14 -4.13
C LYS A 102 8.24 -0.65 -3.17
N LEU A 103 8.49 0.09 -2.08
CA LEU A 103 9.43 -0.33 -1.04
C LEU A 103 8.90 -1.55 -0.27
N SER A 104 7.61 -1.55 0.09
CA SER A 104 6.92 -2.72 0.64
C SER A 104 7.06 -3.92 -0.30
N PHE A 105 6.82 -3.75 -1.59
CA PHE A 105 6.98 -4.82 -2.58
C PHE A 105 8.39 -5.42 -2.62
N TYR A 106 9.44 -4.61 -2.48
CA TYR A 106 10.82 -5.11 -2.36
C TYR A 106 10.98 -6.06 -1.18
N PHE A 107 10.41 -5.73 -0.02
CA PHE A 107 10.43 -6.61 1.14
C PHE A 107 9.55 -7.86 0.96
N SER A 108 8.51 -7.79 0.13
CA SER A 108 7.68 -8.95 -0.25
C SER A 108 8.50 -9.97 -1.01
N ASP A 109 9.30 -9.49 -1.95
CA ASP A 109 10.17 -10.30 -2.78
C ASP A 109 11.28 -10.93 -1.92
N ALA A 110 11.93 -10.14 -1.06
CA ALA A 110 12.92 -10.65 -0.11
C ALA A 110 12.32 -11.73 0.82
N TYR A 111 11.11 -11.51 1.33
CA TYR A 111 10.38 -12.50 2.12
C TYR A 111 10.14 -13.78 1.33
N SER A 112 9.64 -13.66 0.09
CA SER A 112 9.32 -14.81 -0.76
C SER A 112 10.55 -15.65 -1.11
N GLN A 113 11.74 -15.05 -1.14
CA GLN A 113 12.99 -15.73 -1.43
C GLN A 113 13.64 -16.37 -0.20
N THR A 114 13.49 -15.77 0.97
CA THR A 114 14.23 -16.15 2.18
C THR A 114 13.38 -16.82 3.26
N HIS A 115 12.07 -16.60 3.24
CA HIS A 115 11.12 -16.96 4.29
C HIS A 115 11.47 -16.37 5.67
N ASP A 116 12.24 -15.27 5.70
CA ASP A 116 12.61 -14.61 6.95
C ASP A 116 11.49 -13.65 7.40
N PRO A 117 10.77 -13.93 8.51
CA PRO A 117 9.62 -13.15 8.96
C PRO A 117 9.95 -11.69 9.25
N LYS A 118 11.23 -11.32 9.42
CA LYS A 118 11.63 -9.93 9.58
C LYS A 118 11.18 -9.07 8.40
N PHE A 119 11.18 -9.58 7.16
CA PHE A 119 10.83 -8.78 5.98
C PHE A 119 9.34 -8.44 5.93
N LYS A 120 8.50 -9.38 6.32
CA LYS A 120 7.07 -9.14 6.51
C LYS A 120 6.83 -8.09 7.61
N ASP A 121 7.55 -8.20 8.73
CA ASP A 121 7.48 -7.23 9.83
C ASP A 121 7.90 -5.82 9.38
N TYR A 122 8.98 -5.69 8.60
CA TYR A 122 9.42 -4.40 8.05
C TYR A 122 8.37 -3.78 7.14
N SER A 123 7.73 -4.56 6.28
CA SER A 123 6.66 -4.04 5.43
C SER A 123 5.49 -3.50 6.24
N ILE A 124 4.95 -4.30 7.15
CA ILE A 124 3.71 -3.94 7.85
C ILE A 124 3.99 -2.89 8.93
N ASN A 125 4.94 -3.18 9.81
CA ASN A 125 5.13 -2.45 11.07
C ASN A 125 6.12 -1.29 10.98
N VAL A 126 6.93 -1.21 9.92
CA VAL A 126 7.83 -0.07 9.68
C VAL A 126 7.32 0.78 8.51
N ILE A 127 7.16 0.20 7.33
CA ILE A 127 6.74 0.94 6.12
C ILE A 127 5.26 1.30 6.19
N GLY A 128 4.40 0.32 6.46
CA GLY A 128 2.95 0.51 6.55
C GLY A 128 2.57 1.50 7.64
N LYS A 129 3.19 1.39 8.82
CA LYS A 129 3.00 2.35 9.90
C LYS A 129 3.45 3.76 9.53
N TYR A 130 4.59 3.90 8.85
CA TYR A 130 5.05 5.19 8.35
C TYR A 130 4.04 5.78 7.34
N ALA A 131 3.48 4.94 6.46
CA ALA A 131 2.47 5.36 5.50
C ALA A 131 1.17 5.81 6.18
N GLU A 132 0.69 5.05 7.17
CA GLU A 132 -0.50 5.36 7.96
C GLU A 132 -0.36 6.71 8.69
N GLU A 133 0.78 6.92 9.35
CA GLU A 133 1.02 8.13 10.15
C GLU A 133 1.15 9.41 9.29
N ASN A 134 1.74 9.31 8.09
CA ASN A 134 2.10 10.49 7.29
C ASN A 134 1.17 10.71 6.08
N PHE A 135 0.45 9.68 5.64
CA PHE A 135 -0.47 9.72 4.50
C PHE A 135 -1.83 9.06 4.82
N PRO A 136 -2.50 9.43 5.93
CA PRO A 136 -3.69 8.71 6.43
C PRO A 136 -4.88 8.71 5.46
N SER A 137 -4.99 9.72 4.59
CA SER A 137 -6.07 9.79 3.58
C SER A 137 -5.87 8.84 2.40
N LEU A 138 -4.64 8.35 2.19
CA LEU A 138 -4.28 7.44 1.11
C LEU A 138 -4.06 6.01 1.61
N TYR A 139 -3.85 5.85 2.92
CA TYR A 139 -3.46 4.58 3.52
C TYR A 139 -4.50 3.48 3.32
N ASN A 140 -4.05 2.37 2.78
CA ASN A 140 -4.77 1.11 2.75
C ASN A 140 -3.86 0.00 3.31
N PRO A 141 -4.26 -0.71 4.39
CA PRO A 141 -3.42 -1.75 5.00
C PRO A 141 -3.05 -2.87 4.03
N THR A 142 -3.87 -3.16 3.02
CA THR A 142 -3.59 -4.23 2.04
C THR A 142 -2.39 -3.92 1.14
N ASP A 143 -1.97 -2.65 1.04
CA ASP A 143 -0.81 -2.26 0.24
C ASP A 143 0.54 -2.62 0.92
N PHE A 144 0.48 -2.93 2.21
CA PHE A 144 1.65 -3.24 3.05
C PHE A 144 1.57 -4.64 3.67
N ASP A 145 0.40 -5.28 3.60
CA ASP A 145 0.24 -6.67 3.98
C ASP A 145 0.84 -7.59 2.91
N MET A 146 1.39 -8.70 3.38
CA MET A 146 2.01 -9.72 2.55
C MET A 146 1.32 -11.05 2.86
N ALA A 147 0.77 -11.66 1.81
CA ALA A 147 0.19 -12.99 1.92
C ALA A 147 1.25 -13.95 2.47
N CYS A 148 0.83 -14.78 3.42
CA CYS A 148 1.75 -15.79 3.92
C CYS A 148 2.01 -16.86 2.86
N ALA A 149 3.28 -17.15 2.61
CA ALA A 149 3.72 -18.01 1.51
C ALA A 149 4.49 -19.26 1.99
N ASP A 150 4.63 -19.49 3.30
CA ASP A 150 5.44 -20.57 3.85
C ASP A 150 4.97 -21.02 5.25
N PRO A 151 5.51 -22.12 5.82
CA PRO A 151 5.07 -22.65 7.10
C PRO A 151 5.32 -21.73 8.30
N VAL A 152 6.20 -20.73 8.18
CA VAL A 152 6.62 -19.88 9.32
C VAL A 152 5.52 -18.91 9.71
N CYS A 153 4.82 -18.32 8.73
CA CYS A 153 3.67 -17.46 9.00
C CYS A 153 2.32 -18.10 8.68
N GLY A 154 2.33 -19.30 8.09
CA GLY A 154 1.21 -19.86 7.36
C GLY A 154 0.53 -20.98 8.11
N GLN A 155 -0.59 -21.44 7.56
CA GLN A 155 -1.24 -22.63 8.08
C GLN A 155 -0.46 -23.87 7.66
N GLU A 156 -0.45 -24.92 8.48
CA GLU A 156 0.11 -26.19 8.03
C GLU A 156 -0.62 -26.70 6.79
N LEU A 157 0.13 -27.19 5.80
CA LEU A 157 -0.47 -27.79 4.61
C LEU A 157 -1.36 -28.97 5.00
N THR A 158 -2.60 -28.94 4.53
CA THR A 158 -3.57 -30.03 4.66
C THR A 158 -3.05 -31.31 3.98
N PRO A 159 -3.41 -32.50 4.46
CA PRO A 159 -3.05 -33.77 3.80
C PRO A 159 -3.40 -33.80 2.31
N GLU A 160 -4.54 -33.25 1.92
CA GLU A 160 -5.01 -33.22 0.53
C GLU A 160 -4.08 -32.42 -0.38
N ILE A 161 -3.64 -31.24 0.06
CA ILE A 161 -2.64 -30.43 -0.66
C ILE A 161 -1.29 -31.17 -0.71
N LYS A 162 -0.86 -31.81 0.38
CA LYS A 162 0.38 -32.61 0.38
C LYS A 162 0.33 -33.73 -0.67
N ASP A 163 -0.79 -34.46 -0.75
CA ASP A 163 -0.99 -35.53 -1.74
C ASP A 163 -0.96 -35.00 -3.18
N ILE A 164 -1.57 -33.84 -3.43
CA ILE A 164 -1.53 -33.17 -4.75
C ILE A 164 -0.08 -32.78 -5.10
N LEU A 165 0.64 -32.17 -4.18
CA LEU A 165 2.04 -31.78 -4.37
C LEU A 165 2.92 -33.00 -4.68
N ASP A 166 2.73 -34.10 -3.95
CA ASP A 166 3.48 -35.34 -4.16
C ASP A 166 3.18 -35.96 -5.54
N LEU A 167 1.92 -35.92 -6.01
CA LEU A 167 1.58 -36.34 -7.37
C LEU A 167 2.30 -35.52 -8.44
N ILE A 168 2.36 -34.19 -8.27
CA ILE A 168 3.01 -33.28 -9.22
C ILE A 168 4.53 -33.51 -9.23
N LYS A 169 5.15 -33.58 -8.04
CA LYS A 169 6.60 -33.81 -7.87
C LYS A 169 7.05 -35.11 -8.54
N ASN A 170 6.22 -36.17 -8.44
CA ASN A 170 6.50 -37.49 -8.98
C ASN A 170 5.99 -37.71 -10.42
N SER A 171 5.41 -36.70 -11.07
CA SER A 171 4.96 -36.79 -12.46
C SER A 171 6.12 -36.79 -13.47
N ASP A 172 5.82 -37.06 -14.73
CA ASP A 172 6.71 -36.94 -15.89
C ASP A 172 6.64 -35.57 -16.59
N MET A 173 6.02 -34.56 -15.95
CA MET A 173 5.99 -33.16 -16.44
C MET A 173 7.39 -32.54 -16.58
N ALA A 174 7.52 -31.42 -17.30
CA ALA A 174 8.79 -30.71 -17.36
C ALA A 174 9.16 -30.15 -15.98
N ASN A 175 10.45 -30.21 -15.61
CA ASN A 175 10.91 -29.78 -14.28
C ASN A 175 10.57 -28.31 -13.97
N ILE A 176 10.54 -27.44 -14.98
CA ILE A 176 10.17 -26.04 -14.81
C ILE A 176 8.68 -25.90 -14.46
N GLU A 177 7.80 -26.63 -15.13
CA GLU A 177 6.35 -26.64 -14.87
C GLU A 177 6.06 -27.17 -13.47
N LYS A 178 6.68 -28.31 -13.10
CA LYS A 178 6.55 -28.86 -11.74
C LYS A 178 6.92 -27.84 -10.69
N ARG A 179 8.06 -27.16 -10.86
CA ARG A 179 8.57 -26.20 -9.88
C ARG A 179 7.60 -25.04 -9.69
N VAL A 180 7.10 -24.46 -10.79
CA VAL A 180 6.17 -23.32 -10.73
C VAL A 180 4.86 -23.72 -10.06
N ILE A 181 4.26 -24.84 -10.47
CA ILE A 181 2.97 -25.28 -9.92
C ILE A 181 3.09 -25.70 -8.46
N VAL A 182 4.16 -26.43 -8.10
CA VAL A 182 4.44 -26.81 -6.70
C VAL A 182 4.59 -25.57 -5.84
N PHE A 183 5.37 -24.58 -6.28
CA PHE A 183 5.54 -23.33 -5.56
C PHE A 183 4.20 -22.62 -5.35
N ASN A 184 3.41 -22.45 -6.41
CA ASN A 184 2.10 -21.80 -6.32
C ASN A 184 1.15 -22.51 -5.34
N LEU A 185 1.09 -23.85 -5.39
CA LEU A 185 0.22 -24.62 -4.50
C LEU A 185 0.71 -24.64 -3.05
N GLU A 186 2.03 -24.66 -2.83
CA GLU A 186 2.61 -24.51 -1.50
C GLU A 186 2.23 -23.15 -0.92
N VAL A 187 2.47 -22.07 -1.67
CA VAL A 187 2.09 -20.69 -1.29
C VAL A 187 0.60 -20.60 -0.93
N ALA A 188 -0.29 -21.05 -1.83
CA ALA A 188 -1.73 -21.03 -1.59
C ALA A 188 -2.18 -21.89 -0.40
N GLY A 189 -1.47 -22.99 -0.16
CA GLY A 189 -1.71 -23.88 0.97
C GLY A 189 -1.32 -23.27 2.32
N TYR A 190 -0.27 -22.43 2.35
CA TYR A 190 0.18 -21.73 3.55
C TYR A 190 -0.61 -20.45 3.85
N MET A 191 -1.29 -19.85 2.86
CA MET A 191 -2.12 -18.65 3.09
C MET A 191 -3.14 -18.88 4.21
N PRO A 192 -3.53 -17.86 4.99
CA PRO A 192 -4.62 -18.01 5.97
C PRO A 192 -6.00 -18.08 5.29
N GLU A 193 -7.00 -18.60 5.99
CA GLU A 193 -8.36 -18.81 5.42
C GLU A 193 -9.11 -17.51 5.08
N ASP A 194 -8.74 -16.36 5.68
CA ASP A 194 -9.33 -15.06 5.37
C ASP A 194 -8.85 -14.46 4.03
N GLN A 195 -7.79 -15.01 3.43
CA GLN A 195 -7.25 -14.61 2.12
C GLN A 195 -7.81 -15.48 0.97
N ILE A 196 -9.10 -15.83 1.05
CA ILE A 196 -9.68 -16.86 0.18
C ILE A 196 -9.68 -16.50 -1.31
N ASP A 197 -9.86 -15.22 -1.65
CA ASP A 197 -9.89 -14.76 -3.05
C ASP A 197 -8.52 -14.90 -3.73
N TYR A 198 -7.45 -14.57 -3.01
CA TYR A 198 -6.06 -14.76 -3.47
C TYR A 198 -5.74 -16.25 -3.62
N ARG A 199 -6.09 -17.06 -2.61
CA ARG A 199 -5.93 -18.51 -2.66
C ARG A 199 -6.67 -19.12 -3.86
N GLY A 200 -7.92 -18.70 -4.10
CA GLY A 200 -8.73 -19.16 -5.22
C GLY A 200 -8.12 -18.80 -6.58
N SER A 201 -7.55 -17.61 -6.70
CA SER A 201 -6.83 -17.18 -7.92
C SER A 201 -5.62 -18.08 -8.21
N ILE A 202 -4.81 -18.40 -7.19
CA ILE A 202 -3.63 -19.25 -7.34
C ILE A 202 -4.02 -20.71 -7.62
N PHE A 203 -5.07 -21.22 -6.97
CA PHE A 203 -5.63 -22.55 -7.30
C PHE A 203 -6.12 -22.62 -8.73
N SER A 204 -6.80 -21.58 -9.22
CA SER A 204 -7.28 -21.51 -10.61
C SER A 204 -6.11 -21.52 -11.59
N MET A 205 -5.09 -20.68 -11.38
CA MET A 205 -3.88 -20.69 -12.20
C MET A 205 -3.22 -22.07 -12.22
N SER A 206 -3.00 -22.67 -11.05
CA SER A 206 -2.37 -23.98 -10.91
C SER A 206 -3.21 -25.08 -11.58
N TYR A 207 -4.53 -25.00 -11.52
CA TYR A 207 -5.45 -25.91 -12.21
C TYR A 207 -5.27 -25.81 -13.73
N PHE A 208 -5.27 -24.59 -14.29
CA PHE A 208 -5.08 -24.38 -15.72
C PHE A 208 -3.71 -24.84 -16.21
N ASP A 209 -2.65 -24.56 -15.44
CA ASP A 209 -1.30 -25.05 -15.75
C ASP A 209 -1.27 -26.58 -15.79
N LEU A 210 -1.84 -27.25 -14.78
CA LEU A 210 -1.87 -28.72 -14.72
C LEU A 210 -2.58 -29.35 -15.91
N ILE A 211 -3.75 -28.84 -16.32
CA ILE A 211 -4.49 -29.40 -17.46
C ILE A 211 -3.80 -29.11 -18.81
N SER A 212 -3.02 -28.03 -18.90
CA SER A 212 -2.35 -27.62 -20.14
C SER A 212 -1.17 -28.52 -20.53
N THR A 213 -0.61 -29.25 -19.56
CA THR A 213 0.61 -30.05 -19.75
C THR A 213 0.40 -31.36 -20.53
N ALA A 214 -0.85 -31.69 -20.88
CA ALA A 214 -1.25 -32.95 -21.53
C ALA A 214 -0.74 -34.23 -20.82
N ASN A 215 -0.45 -34.12 -19.52
CA ASN A 215 0.10 -35.18 -18.70
C ASN A 215 -1.01 -35.88 -17.88
N PRO A 216 -1.11 -37.23 -17.89
CA PRO A 216 -2.16 -37.93 -17.13
C PRO A 216 -2.09 -37.73 -15.61
N THR A 217 -0.88 -37.68 -15.05
CA THR A 217 -0.66 -37.44 -13.62
C THR A 217 -1.03 -36.01 -13.26
N ALA A 218 -0.65 -35.04 -14.10
CA ALA A 218 -1.04 -33.64 -13.92
C ALA A 218 -2.56 -33.45 -14.00
N SER A 219 -3.22 -34.11 -14.96
CA SER A 219 -4.68 -34.07 -15.10
C SER A 219 -5.38 -34.65 -13.86
N ARG A 220 -4.82 -35.72 -13.26
CA ARG A 220 -5.31 -36.25 -11.99
C ARG A 220 -5.11 -35.27 -10.84
N ALA A 221 -3.94 -34.65 -10.75
CA ALA A 221 -3.66 -33.61 -9.74
C ALA A 221 -4.61 -32.41 -9.89
N ALA A 222 -4.90 -31.97 -11.11
CA ALA A 222 -5.86 -30.90 -11.40
C ALA A 222 -7.26 -31.25 -10.90
N LYS A 223 -7.71 -32.49 -11.13
CA LYS A 223 -9.00 -32.97 -10.63
C LYS A 223 -9.04 -32.95 -9.10
N LEU A 224 -8.02 -33.46 -8.43
CA LEU A 224 -7.94 -33.45 -6.97
C LEU A 224 -7.92 -32.03 -6.41
N LEU A 225 -7.21 -31.11 -7.06
CA LEU A 225 -7.18 -29.69 -6.68
C LEU A 225 -8.57 -29.06 -6.81
N LYS A 226 -9.29 -29.33 -7.91
CA LYS A 226 -10.67 -28.88 -8.11
C LYS A 226 -11.59 -29.42 -7.01
N ASP A 227 -11.58 -30.73 -6.80
CA ASP A 227 -12.44 -31.41 -5.82
C ASP A 227 -12.14 -30.87 -4.39
N TYR A 228 -10.88 -30.61 -4.07
CA TYR A 228 -10.47 -29.99 -2.81
C TYR A 228 -10.97 -28.55 -2.68
N ALA A 229 -10.75 -27.70 -3.70
CA ALA A 229 -11.17 -26.29 -3.66
C ALA A 229 -12.70 -26.15 -3.53
N GLU A 230 -13.47 -26.99 -4.24
CA GLU A 230 -14.93 -27.03 -4.16
C GLU A 230 -15.39 -27.53 -2.79
N SER A 231 -14.85 -28.63 -2.28
CA SER A 231 -15.31 -29.23 -1.01
C SER A 231 -14.89 -28.45 0.24
N LYS A 232 -13.67 -27.91 0.25
CA LYS A 232 -13.11 -27.24 1.43
C LYS A 232 -13.49 -25.76 1.49
N TYR A 233 -13.61 -25.10 0.34
CA TYR A 233 -13.77 -23.64 0.28
C TYR A 233 -14.98 -23.18 -0.56
N ASN A 234 -15.72 -24.09 -1.18
CA ASN A 234 -16.82 -23.75 -2.08
C ASN A 234 -16.37 -22.83 -3.24
N LEU A 235 -15.16 -23.08 -3.77
CA LEU A 235 -14.58 -22.32 -4.87
C LEU A 235 -14.69 -23.08 -6.19
N ASP A 236 -15.22 -22.43 -7.23
CA ASP A 236 -15.11 -22.90 -8.61
C ASP A 236 -13.87 -22.32 -9.28
N ILE A 237 -12.80 -23.13 -9.32
CA ILE A 237 -11.50 -22.76 -9.87
C ILE A 237 -11.39 -23.01 -11.38
N THR A 238 -12.50 -23.34 -12.05
CA THR A 238 -12.53 -23.60 -13.50
C THR A 238 -12.88 -22.37 -14.33
N ILE A 239 -13.10 -21.23 -13.67
CA ILE A 239 -13.43 -19.94 -14.27
C ILE A 239 -12.27 -18.98 -14.01
N ILE A 240 -11.73 -18.38 -15.08
CA ILE A 240 -10.76 -17.27 -14.97
C ILE A 240 -11.58 -15.99 -14.80
N TYR A 241 -11.44 -15.33 -13.65
CA TYR A 241 -12.04 -14.02 -13.37
C TYR A 241 -11.12 -12.88 -13.83
#